data_AF-A0A961CGF6-F1
#
_entry.id   AF-A0A961CGF6-F1
#
_cell.length_a   1.000
_cell.length_b   1.000
_cell.length_c   1.000
_cell.angle_alpha   90.00
_cell.angle_beta   90.00
_cell.angle_gamma   90.00
#
_symmetry.space_group_name_H-M   'P 1'
#
loop_
_entity.id
_entity.type
_entity.pdbx_description
1 polymer ?
#
loop_
_entity_poly.entity_id
_entity_poly.type
_entity_poly.pdbx_seq_one_letter_code
_entity_poly.pdbx_strand_id
1 'polypeptide(L)'
;MSEPSSTAGQRLDDADRAAVDAHLVAIGDLLAPLIARYEGGDLRDTPEGRGLLDAPARLRPSIAIAALAGPFADNTAASVVTTPRQERWPAAVVRATNRRKLDWTVTDASLAIRIVAATPYDDERALLACRAAARVSERDVGAAELLDALQRLQAALAAESNERYRVPELRARVRALVARQMPTGVVDLAPIGEDDRWGPAARAVLADAAGRGIDAIAVIDLLTGAPTTTEPSQRWLTQVDAVLGPRGPKEVVRSLVRLLVDLELPDAGPFVATGNDAIARAAVWALGATGTSKTDLDLLRRVGDRCARTSGRPYEVEALCGKAAGAAVTMLGRRRLDAPPFGPHADAALDRLWRDVDRGDVLKRIGTVLGRTPEEVRARVDEAKRTKGDAKRRTVNPQPAVRAASLAALLDGEVADRLGAAGFGERRAKTFWRHGPTHTEVVQVSIANAEVAWRFGIGFHDDAERPRWSIEQVDVAVDLALTSSDDADSYVGHELAMLTERSARRSVRGSDDQVGVLEALLIRFEAVGLPALERWRDPGALADELEQDVPFHHGRLLLGLAMPNGAERTATTAWLRSVS
;
A
#
# COMPACT_ATOMS: atom_id res chain seq x y z
N MET A 1 26.04 21.67 -1.55
CA MET A 1 25.07 20.60 -1.82
C MET A 1 25.11 20.30 -3.30
N SER A 2 25.78 19.21 -3.65
CA SER A 2 25.81 18.69 -5.02
C SER A 2 24.44 18.11 -5.36
N GLU A 3 23.93 18.40 -6.55
CA GLU A 3 22.77 17.70 -7.09
C GLU A 3 22.99 16.18 -6.99
N PRO A 4 21.96 15.39 -6.65
CA PRO A 4 22.07 13.95 -6.80
C PRO A 4 22.27 13.66 -8.29
N SER A 5 23.52 13.38 -8.65
CA SER A 5 23.92 12.74 -9.90
C SER A 5 22.85 11.72 -10.24
N SER A 6 22.16 11.92 -11.37
CA SER A 6 21.25 10.93 -11.88
C SER A 6 21.98 9.60 -11.95
N THR A 7 21.27 8.56 -11.53
CA THR A 7 21.66 7.17 -11.60
C THR A 7 22.43 6.91 -12.89
N ALA A 8 23.69 6.48 -12.75
CA ALA A 8 24.51 6.01 -13.85
C ALA A 8 23.70 4.95 -14.62
N GLY A 9 23.07 5.36 -15.72
CA GLY A 9 22.50 4.43 -16.68
C GLY A 9 23.63 3.53 -17.14
N GLN A 10 23.53 2.24 -16.88
CA GLN A 10 24.49 1.27 -17.40
C GLN A 10 24.57 1.50 -18.91
N ARG A 11 25.73 1.95 -19.40
CA ARG A 11 25.96 2.07 -20.84
C ARG A 11 25.90 0.66 -21.43
N LEU A 12 25.27 0.51 -22.59
CA LEU A 12 25.40 -0.71 -23.37
C LEU A 12 26.88 -1.05 -23.56
N ASP A 13 27.24 -2.31 -23.34
CA ASP A 13 28.60 -2.76 -23.61
C ASP A 13 28.90 -2.73 -25.12
N ASP A 14 30.17 -2.94 -25.48
CA ASP A 14 30.60 -2.88 -26.88
C ASP A 14 29.96 -4.00 -27.73
N ALA A 15 29.64 -5.15 -27.12
CA ALA A 15 29.03 -6.28 -27.80
C ALA A 15 27.55 -6.00 -28.12
N ASP A 16 26.80 -5.45 -27.16
CA ASP A 16 25.41 -5.05 -27.38
C ASP A 16 25.30 -3.91 -28.39
N ARG A 17 26.25 -2.96 -28.39
CA ARG A 17 26.32 -1.91 -29.43
C ARG A 17 26.56 -2.49 -30.81
N ALA A 18 27.53 -3.40 -30.94
CA ALA A 18 27.79 -4.08 -32.21
C ALA A 18 26.57 -4.89 -32.70
N ALA A 19 25.81 -5.51 -31.79
CA ALA A 19 24.59 -6.23 -32.12
C ALA A 19 23.47 -5.28 -32.59
N VAL A 20 23.28 -4.14 -31.92
CA VAL A 20 22.36 -3.08 -32.37
C VAL A 20 22.76 -2.58 -33.77
N ASP A 21 24.05 -2.32 -34.01
CA ASP A 21 24.55 -1.88 -35.31
C ASP A 21 24.27 -2.93 -36.41
N ALA A 22 24.42 -4.22 -36.11
CA ALA A 22 24.07 -5.29 -37.05
C ALA A 22 22.57 -5.27 -37.43
N HIS A 23 21.67 -5.03 -36.46
CA HIS A 23 20.25 -4.85 -36.75
C HIS A 23 19.99 -3.59 -37.58
N LEU A 24 20.66 -2.47 -37.29
CA LEU A 24 20.56 -1.23 -38.05
C LEU A 24 21.04 -1.38 -39.49
N VAL A 25 22.13 -2.10 -39.72
CA VAL A 25 22.63 -2.42 -41.07
C VAL A 25 21.62 -3.29 -41.82
N ALA A 26 21.08 -4.33 -41.17
CA ALA A 26 20.11 -5.25 -41.80
C ALA A 26 18.81 -4.57 -42.28
N ILE A 27 18.50 -3.40 -41.72
CA ILE A 27 17.29 -2.63 -42.05
C ILE A 27 17.60 -1.31 -42.75
N GLY A 28 18.88 -0.91 -42.87
CA GLY A 28 19.30 0.41 -43.32
C GLY A 28 18.74 0.80 -44.69
N ASP A 29 18.87 -0.08 -45.68
CA ASP A 29 18.41 0.16 -47.05
C ASP A 29 16.88 0.26 -47.17
N LEU A 30 16.14 -0.38 -46.26
CA LEU A 30 14.68 -0.39 -46.24
C LEU A 30 14.12 0.80 -45.45
N LEU A 31 14.76 1.12 -44.32
CA LEU A 31 14.23 2.06 -43.33
C LEU A 31 14.72 3.48 -43.51
N ALA A 32 15.94 3.70 -43.99
CA ALA A 32 16.47 5.05 -44.19
C ALA A 32 15.52 5.96 -44.99
N PRO A 33 14.94 5.54 -46.14
CA PRO A 33 13.99 6.38 -46.87
C PRO A 33 12.63 6.54 -46.18
N LEU A 34 12.16 5.54 -45.44
CA LEU A 34 10.88 5.59 -44.71
C LEU A 34 10.96 6.46 -43.45
N ILE A 35 12.07 6.37 -42.71
CA ILE A 35 12.36 7.18 -41.52
C ILE A 35 12.58 8.64 -41.91
N ALA A 36 13.33 8.90 -42.99
CA ALA A 36 13.59 10.26 -43.47
C ALA A 36 12.32 11.02 -43.89
N ARG A 37 11.28 10.28 -44.30
CA ARG A 37 10.00 10.85 -44.76
C ARG A 37 8.90 10.84 -43.69
N TYR A 38 9.14 10.25 -42.52
CA TYR A 38 8.14 10.16 -41.48
C TYR A 38 7.99 11.50 -40.75
N GLU A 39 6.88 12.19 -41.00
CA GLU A 39 6.58 13.52 -40.44
C GLU A 39 5.95 13.47 -39.02
N GLY A 40 5.79 12.28 -38.45
CA GLY A 40 5.03 12.04 -37.20
C GLY A 40 3.56 11.69 -37.45
N GLY A 41 2.91 11.05 -36.47
CA GLY A 41 1.52 10.58 -36.58
C GLY A 41 1.33 9.17 -36.02
N ASP A 42 0.18 8.54 -36.30
CA ASP A 42 0.07 7.08 -36.16
C ASP A 42 0.69 6.43 -37.40
N LEU A 43 1.49 5.37 -37.21
CA LEU A 43 2.10 4.62 -38.30
C LEU A 43 1.05 4.03 -39.24
N ARG A 44 -0.20 3.85 -38.80
CA ARG A 44 -1.28 3.35 -39.66
C ARG A 44 -1.81 4.39 -40.63
N ASP A 45 -1.66 5.66 -40.30
CA ASP A 45 -2.29 6.76 -41.03
C ASP A 45 -1.37 7.32 -42.12
N THR A 46 -0.06 7.13 -41.98
CA THR A 46 0.96 7.59 -42.94
C THR A 46 1.36 6.48 -43.93
N PRO A 47 1.57 6.78 -45.22
CA PRO A 47 2.12 5.83 -46.19
C PRO A 47 3.45 5.22 -45.74
N GLU A 48 4.31 6.03 -45.13
CA GLU A 48 5.63 5.64 -44.62
C GLU A 48 5.48 4.68 -43.44
N GLY A 49 4.58 4.99 -42.51
CA GLY A 49 4.28 4.12 -41.38
C GLY A 49 3.65 2.79 -41.81
N ARG A 50 2.79 2.78 -42.82
CA ARG A 50 2.27 1.53 -43.41
C ARG A 50 3.38 0.71 -44.06
N GLY A 51 4.28 1.35 -44.80
CA GLY A 51 5.46 0.69 -45.36
C GLY A 51 6.33 -0.01 -44.29
N LEU A 52 6.48 0.61 -43.12
CA LEU A 52 7.17 0.02 -41.97
C LEU A 52 6.43 -1.18 -41.39
N LEU A 53 5.10 -1.08 -41.29
CA LEU A 53 4.26 -2.16 -40.81
C LEU A 53 4.20 -3.33 -41.80
N ASP A 54 4.33 -3.06 -43.09
CA ASP A 54 4.29 -4.07 -44.15
C ASP A 54 5.67 -4.67 -44.46
N ALA A 55 6.70 -4.24 -43.73
CA ALA A 55 8.04 -4.81 -43.84
C ALA A 55 8.01 -6.36 -43.74
N PRO A 56 8.89 -7.05 -44.49
CA PRO A 56 9.01 -8.51 -44.45
C PRO A 56 9.12 -9.02 -43.00
N ALA A 57 8.42 -10.11 -42.68
CA ALA A 57 8.33 -10.62 -41.31
C ALA A 57 9.70 -10.78 -40.62
N ARG A 58 10.71 -11.22 -41.38
CA ARG A 58 12.11 -11.38 -40.93
C ARG A 58 12.80 -10.09 -40.47
N LEU A 59 12.36 -8.92 -40.93
CA LEU A 59 12.98 -7.62 -40.59
C LEU A 59 12.29 -6.93 -39.41
N ARG A 60 11.12 -7.43 -38.98
CA ARG A 60 10.33 -6.78 -37.92
C ARG A 60 10.98 -6.82 -36.53
N PRO A 61 11.69 -7.89 -36.11
CA PRO A 61 12.49 -7.86 -34.88
C PRO A 61 13.57 -6.77 -34.93
N SER A 62 14.29 -6.64 -36.05
CA SER A 62 15.31 -5.60 -36.23
C SER A 62 14.73 -4.18 -36.18
N ILE A 63 13.55 -3.96 -36.77
CA ILE A 63 12.81 -2.69 -36.66
C ILE A 63 12.47 -2.37 -35.19
N ALA A 64 12.03 -3.38 -34.42
CA ALA A 64 11.71 -3.21 -33.02
C ALA A 64 12.94 -2.93 -32.16
N ILE A 65 14.07 -3.61 -32.40
CA ILE A 65 15.35 -3.38 -31.71
C ILE A 65 15.88 -1.98 -32.00
N ALA A 66 15.84 -1.54 -33.26
CA ALA A 66 16.24 -0.18 -33.62
C ALA A 66 15.39 0.89 -32.92
N ALA A 67 14.07 0.67 -32.80
CA ALA A 67 13.19 1.56 -32.06
C ALA A 67 13.50 1.56 -30.56
N LEU A 68 13.80 0.41 -29.96
CA LEU A 68 14.21 0.34 -28.55
C LEU A 68 15.55 1.06 -28.32
N ALA A 69 16.50 0.93 -29.24
CA ALA A 69 17.83 1.52 -29.16
C ALA A 69 17.88 3.04 -29.44
N GLY A 70 16.78 3.66 -29.85
CA GLY A 70 16.70 5.09 -30.18
C GLY A 70 17.42 6.07 -29.23
N PRO A 71 17.40 5.90 -27.90
CA PRO A 71 18.13 6.77 -26.95
C PRO A 71 19.66 6.67 -27.03
N PHE A 72 20.21 5.65 -27.70
CA PHE A 72 21.65 5.46 -27.89
C PHE A 72 22.14 5.90 -29.27
N ALA A 73 21.24 6.35 -30.15
CA ALA A 73 21.55 6.66 -31.55
C ALA A 73 22.51 7.84 -31.72
N ASP A 74 22.66 8.71 -30.71
CA ASP A 74 23.54 9.89 -30.77
C ASP A 74 25.04 9.56 -30.89
N ASN A 75 25.46 8.30 -30.70
CA ASN A 75 26.87 7.88 -30.68
C ASN A 75 27.23 6.73 -31.63
N THR A 76 26.36 6.35 -32.57
CA THR A 76 26.67 5.32 -33.58
C THR A 76 27.08 5.99 -34.90
N ALA A 77 27.93 5.34 -35.71
CA ALA A 77 28.44 5.87 -36.99
C ALA A 77 27.33 6.16 -38.04
N ALA A 78 26.07 5.80 -37.75
CA ALA A 78 24.88 6.16 -38.50
C ALA A 78 24.29 7.51 -38.04
N SER A 79 25.08 8.58 -38.11
CA SER A 79 24.63 9.97 -37.91
C SER A 79 23.79 10.48 -39.10
N VAL A 80 22.71 9.77 -39.43
CA VAL A 80 21.74 10.17 -40.49
C VAL A 80 20.43 10.69 -39.88
N VAL A 81 20.29 10.69 -38.56
CA VAL A 81 18.99 10.89 -37.89
C VAL A 81 19.13 11.91 -36.74
N THR A 82 19.45 13.16 -37.07
CA THR A 82 19.54 14.25 -36.08
C THR A 82 18.64 15.42 -36.45
N THR A 83 17.33 15.18 -36.55
CA THR A 83 16.35 16.28 -36.44
C THR A 83 15.37 16.02 -35.28
N PRO A 84 14.93 17.07 -34.55
CA PRO A 84 13.97 16.96 -33.44
C PRO A 84 12.63 16.28 -33.80
N ARG A 85 12.36 16.11 -35.10
CA ARG A 85 11.15 15.50 -35.68
C ARG A 85 11.17 13.96 -35.64
N GLN A 86 12.33 13.34 -35.44
CA GLN A 86 12.53 11.88 -35.45
C GLN A 86 12.44 11.22 -34.05
N GLU A 87 12.32 12.02 -32.97
CA GLU A 87 12.16 11.54 -31.59
C GLU A 87 10.83 10.80 -31.35
N ARG A 88 9.80 11.05 -32.18
CA ARG A 88 8.47 10.41 -32.08
C ARG A 88 8.40 9.05 -32.77
N TRP A 89 9.35 8.74 -33.63
CA TRP A 89 9.40 7.50 -34.41
C TRP A 89 9.58 6.25 -33.52
N PRO A 90 10.54 6.22 -32.56
CA PRO A 90 10.72 5.09 -31.65
C PRO A 90 9.45 4.68 -30.91
N ALA A 91 8.73 5.65 -30.33
CA ALA A 91 7.54 5.38 -29.54
C ALA A 91 6.37 4.81 -30.39
N ALA A 92 6.15 5.37 -31.58
CA ALA A 92 5.10 4.89 -32.48
C ALA A 92 5.37 3.45 -32.96
N VAL A 93 6.63 3.12 -33.26
CA VAL A 93 7.05 1.76 -33.65
C VAL A 93 6.90 0.79 -32.48
N VAL A 94 7.32 1.17 -31.27
CA VAL A 94 7.14 0.34 -30.05
C VAL A 94 5.67 0.04 -29.81
N ARG A 95 4.77 1.03 -29.93
CA ARG A 95 3.32 0.80 -29.79
C ARG A 95 2.75 -0.14 -30.85
N ALA A 96 3.16 0.02 -32.11
CA ALA A 96 2.64 -0.79 -33.19
C ALA A 96 3.15 -2.24 -33.15
N THR A 97 4.43 -2.43 -32.83
CA THR A 97 5.07 -3.75 -32.65
C THR A 97 4.53 -4.49 -31.43
N ASN A 98 4.24 -3.77 -30.34
CA ASN A 98 3.60 -4.33 -29.15
C ASN A 98 2.28 -5.07 -29.45
N ARG A 99 1.56 -4.69 -30.52
CA ARG A 99 0.28 -5.30 -30.90
C ARG A 99 0.43 -6.48 -31.86
N ARG A 100 1.66 -6.85 -32.26
CA ARG A 100 1.92 -7.86 -33.30
C ARG A 100 2.66 -9.07 -32.75
N LYS A 101 2.45 -10.21 -33.40
CA LYS A 101 3.28 -11.41 -33.21
C LYS A 101 4.53 -11.23 -34.08
N LEU A 102 5.69 -11.17 -33.43
CA LEU A 102 6.99 -11.13 -34.10
C LEU A 102 7.72 -12.46 -33.87
N ASP A 103 8.58 -12.81 -34.82
CA ASP A 103 9.41 -14.02 -34.77
C ASP A 103 10.74 -13.70 -34.08
N TRP A 104 10.65 -13.44 -32.77
CA TRP A 104 11.80 -13.17 -31.91
C TRP A 104 12.67 -14.42 -31.75
N THR A 105 13.99 -14.24 -31.82
CA THR A 105 14.98 -15.23 -31.36
C THR A 105 15.37 -14.95 -29.90
N VAL A 106 16.06 -15.91 -29.26
CA VAL A 106 16.65 -15.74 -27.92
C VAL A 106 17.58 -14.52 -27.89
N THR A 107 18.44 -14.36 -28.88
CA THR A 107 19.38 -13.24 -28.97
C THR A 107 18.64 -11.91 -29.11
N ASP A 108 17.62 -11.83 -29.98
CA ASP A 108 16.84 -10.60 -30.16
C ASP A 108 16.12 -10.18 -28.87
N ALA A 109 15.50 -11.15 -28.17
CA ALA A 109 14.77 -10.88 -26.93
C ALA A 109 15.71 -10.49 -25.78
N SER A 110 16.89 -11.12 -25.70
CA SER A 110 17.92 -10.81 -24.71
C SER A 110 18.47 -9.41 -24.94
N LEU A 111 18.80 -9.06 -26.19
CA LEU A 111 19.25 -7.73 -26.57
C LEU A 111 18.20 -6.66 -26.28
N ALA A 112 16.92 -6.91 -26.63
CA ALA A 112 15.82 -6.01 -26.32
C ALA A 112 15.70 -5.70 -24.81
N ILE A 113 15.87 -6.72 -23.96
CA ILE A 113 15.87 -6.54 -22.51
C ILE A 113 17.08 -5.72 -22.04
N ARG A 114 18.29 -6.02 -22.54
CA ARG A 114 19.52 -5.29 -22.16
C ARG A 114 19.45 -3.81 -22.56
N ILE A 115 18.90 -3.51 -23.74
CA ILE A 115 18.59 -2.13 -24.17
C ILE A 115 17.69 -1.43 -23.17
N VAL A 116 16.56 -2.05 -22.78
CA VAL A 116 15.63 -1.42 -21.83
C VAL A 116 16.26 -1.23 -20.46
N ALA A 117 17.00 -2.21 -19.95
CA ALA A 117 17.67 -2.14 -18.65
C ALA A 117 18.75 -1.03 -18.60
N ALA A 118 19.33 -0.69 -19.75
CA ALA A 118 20.34 0.36 -19.92
C ALA A 118 19.76 1.77 -20.14
N THR A 119 18.44 1.91 -20.34
CA THR A 119 17.78 3.20 -20.62
C THR A 119 16.94 3.69 -19.44
N PRO A 120 16.62 5.01 -19.36
CA PRO A 120 15.60 5.51 -18.45
C PRO A 120 14.29 4.73 -18.62
N TYR A 121 13.62 4.41 -17.51
CA TYR A 121 12.41 3.60 -17.53
C TYR A 121 11.30 4.21 -18.41
N ASP A 122 10.82 3.39 -19.34
CA ASP A 122 9.70 3.62 -20.26
C ASP A 122 8.86 2.33 -20.28
N ASP A 123 7.57 2.43 -19.93
CA ASP A 123 6.71 1.28 -19.73
C ASP A 123 6.36 0.58 -21.05
N GLU A 124 6.20 1.32 -22.16
CA GLU A 124 5.88 0.75 -23.47
C GLU A 124 7.04 -0.12 -24.00
N ARG A 125 8.28 0.34 -23.79
CA ARG A 125 9.50 -0.37 -24.17
C ARG A 125 9.73 -1.61 -23.30
N ALA A 126 9.59 -1.46 -21.98
CA ALA A 126 9.71 -2.57 -21.04
C ALA A 126 8.67 -3.67 -21.33
N LEU A 127 7.44 -3.29 -21.67
CA LEU A 127 6.40 -4.24 -22.06
C LEU A 127 6.72 -4.97 -23.37
N LEU A 128 7.30 -4.30 -24.36
CA LEU A 128 7.71 -4.93 -25.61
C LEU A 128 8.81 -5.97 -25.38
N ALA A 129 9.85 -5.61 -24.62
CA ALA A 129 10.94 -6.50 -24.27
C ALA A 129 10.45 -7.72 -23.45
N CYS A 130 9.60 -7.49 -22.44
CA CYS A 130 9.00 -8.59 -21.66
C CYS A 130 8.12 -9.52 -22.52
N ARG A 131 7.42 -8.99 -23.52
CA ARG A 131 6.62 -9.82 -24.46
C ARG A 131 7.50 -10.63 -25.39
N ALA A 132 8.61 -10.07 -25.87
CA ALA A 132 9.60 -10.81 -26.65
C ALA A 132 10.14 -11.99 -25.84
N ALA A 133 10.59 -11.73 -24.60
CA ALA A 133 11.08 -12.75 -23.69
C ALA A 133 10.03 -13.82 -23.35
N ALA A 134 8.79 -13.43 -23.08
CA ALA A 134 7.71 -14.38 -22.82
C ALA A 134 7.48 -15.36 -23.98
N ARG A 135 7.52 -14.85 -25.21
CA ARG A 135 7.27 -15.62 -26.43
C ARG A 135 8.42 -16.58 -26.76
N VAL A 136 9.66 -16.15 -26.53
CA VAL A 136 10.83 -17.03 -26.64
C VAL A 136 10.82 -18.08 -25.54
N SER A 137 10.46 -17.71 -24.30
CA SER A 137 10.37 -18.63 -23.16
C SER A 137 9.31 -19.73 -23.30
N GLU A 138 8.40 -19.61 -24.26
CA GLU A 138 7.47 -20.69 -24.63
C GLU A 138 8.16 -21.81 -25.43
N ARG A 139 9.30 -21.53 -26.07
CA ARG A 139 10.01 -22.43 -26.98
C ARG A 139 11.38 -22.86 -26.43
N ASP A 140 12.10 -21.90 -25.86
CA ASP A 140 13.49 -22.05 -25.41
C ASP A 140 13.57 -21.75 -23.90
N VAL A 141 13.45 -22.80 -23.09
CA VAL A 141 13.53 -22.75 -21.62
C VAL A 141 14.97 -22.97 -21.18
N GLY A 142 15.46 -22.17 -20.23
CA GLY A 142 16.81 -22.31 -19.69
C GLY A 142 17.90 -21.64 -20.54
N ALA A 143 17.51 -20.69 -21.41
CA ALA A 143 18.47 -19.94 -22.21
C ALA A 143 19.26 -18.98 -21.31
N ALA A 144 20.53 -19.33 -21.03
CA ALA A 144 21.39 -18.59 -20.10
C ALA A 144 21.52 -17.09 -20.44
N GLU A 145 21.60 -16.75 -21.73
CA GLU A 145 21.68 -15.35 -22.18
C GLU A 145 20.40 -14.55 -21.83
N LEU A 146 19.22 -15.18 -21.99
CA LEU A 146 17.94 -14.56 -21.68
C LEU A 146 17.74 -14.41 -20.18
N LEU A 147 18.18 -15.42 -19.39
CA LEU A 147 18.15 -15.36 -17.93
C LEU A 147 19.01 -14.22 -17.39
N ASP A 148 20.25 -14.06 -17.88
CA ASP A 148 21.14 -12.94 -17.50
C ASP A 148 20.49 -11.59 -17.83
N ALA A 149 19.94 -11.45 -19.04
CA ALA A 149 19.26 -10.22 -19.45
C ALA A 149 18.06 -9.90 -18.53
N LEU A 150 17.22 -10.89 -18.21
CA LEU A 150 16.07 -10.72 -17.31
C LEU A 150 16.49 -10.34 -15.89
N GLN A 151 17.57 -10.90 -15.37
CA GLN A 151 18.11 -10.56 -14.06
C GLN A 151 18.61 -9.10 -14.02
N ARG A 152 19.25 -8.62 -15.08
CA ARG A 152 19.64 -7.20 -15.21
C ARG A 152 18.43 -6.28 -15.20
N LEU A 153 17.38 -6.62 -15.95
CA LEU A 153 16.13 -5.84 -15.95
C LEU A 153 15.43 -5.88 -14.58
N GLN A 154 15.46 -7.02 -13.89
CA GLN A 154 14.93 -7.12 -12.53
C GLN A 154 15.67 -6.18 -11.57
N ALA A 155 17.00 -6.11 -11.65
CA ALA A 155 17.81 -5.19 -10.86
C ALA A 155 17.51 -3.72 -11.20
N ALA A 156 17.42 -3.37 -12.49
CA ALA A 156 17.05 -2.03 -12.94
C ALA A 156 15.66 -1.63 -12.42
N LEU A 157 14.67 -2.52 -12.55
CA LEU A 157 13.32 -2.28 -12.04
C LEU A 157 13.28 -2.18 -10.52
N ALA A 158 14.14 -2.89 -9.78
CA ALA A 158 14.20 -2.83 -8.32
C ALA A 158 14.68 -1.46 -7.80
N ALA A 159 15.49 -0.74 -8.59
CA ALA A 159 15.95 0.61 -8.26
C ALA A 159 14.87 1.69 -8.45
N GLU A 160 13.78 1.39 -9.17
CA GLU A 160 12.67 2.33 -9.40
C GLU A 160 11.73 2.47 -8.18
N SER A 161 11.00 3.58 -8.08
CA SER A 161 9.98 3.75 -7.02
C SER A 161 8.78 2.82 -7.26
N ASN A 162 8.24 2.23 -6.19
CA ASN A 162 6.99 1.44 -6.22
C ASN A 162 5.77 2.28 -6.63
N GLU A 163 5.83 3.60 -6.47
CA GLU A 163 4.74 4.52 -6.81
C GLU A 163 4.68 4.83 -8.31
N ARG A 164 5.72 4.47 -9.07
CA ARG A 164 5.79 4.74 -10.51
C ARG A 164 4.85 3.81 -11.29
N TYR A 165 4.09 4.40 -12.22
CA TYR A 165 3.08 3.70 -13.02
C TYR A 165 3.62 2.41 -13.66
N ARG A 166 2.92 1.29 -13.43
CA ARG A 166 3.20 -0.08 -13.92
C ARG A 166 4.50 -0.75 -13.45
N VAL A 167 5.34 -0.09 -12.66
CA VAL A 167 6.56 -0.72 -12.12
C VAL A 167 6.25 -1.98 -11.30
N PRO A 168 5.26 -2.00 -10.38
CA PRO A 168 4.90 -3.22 -9.65
C PRO A 168 4.45 -4.38 -10.56
N GLU A 169 3.64 -4.09 -11.58
CA GLU A 169 3.18 -5.08 -12.57
C GLU A 169 4.35 -5.65 -13.37
N LEU A 170 5.27 -4.79 -13.83
CA LEU A 170 6.45 -5.20 -14.58
C LEU A 170 7.44 -5.99 -13.73
N ARG A 171 7.64 -5.63 -12.45
CA ARG A 171 8.46 -6.42 -11.52
C ARG A 171 7.92 -7.83 -11.37
N ALA A 172 6.61 -7.98 -11.15
CA ALA A 172 5.97 -9.29 -11.06
C ALA A 172 6.15 -10.09 -12.35
N ARG A 173 6.00 -9.42 -13.51
CA ARG A 173 6.17 -10.05 -14.82
C ARG A 173 7.60 -10.51 -15.08
N VAL A 174 8.60 -9.69 -14.77
CA VAL A 174 10.01 -10.04 -14.96
C VAL A 174 10.40 -11.19 -14.03
N ARG A 175 9.95 -11.18 -12.76
CA ARG A 175 10.16 -12.32 -11.85
C ARG A 175 9.61 -13.63 -12.43
N ALA A 176 8.37 -13.62 -12.92
CA ALA A 176 7.79 -14.79 -13.57
C ALA A 176 8.58 -15.26 -14.82
N LEU A 177 9.17 -14.34 -15.58
CA LEU A 177 10.03 -14.68 -16.71
C LEU A 177 11.37 -15.27 -16.28
N VAL A 178 12.00 -14.71 -15.23
CA VAL A 178 13.21 -15.26 -14.62
C VAL A 178 12.93 -16.68 -14.14
N ALA A 179 11.85 -16.88 -13.37
CA ALA A 179 11.40 -18.18 -12.90
C ALA A 179 11.30 -19.21 -14.02
N ARG A 180 10.65 -18.82 -15.12
CA ARG A 180 10.45 -19.67 -16.29
C ARG A 180 11.76 -20.01 -17.01
N GLN A 181 12.78 -19.17 -16.88
CA GLN A 181 14.12 -19.39 -17.46
C GLN A 181 15.10 -20.06 -16.50
N MET A 182 14.73 -20.25 -15.23
CA MET A 182 15.57 -21.01 -14.30
C MET A 182 15.67 -22.47 -14.75
N PRO A 183 16.83 -23.13 -14.58
CA PRO A 183 16.99 -24.55 -14.83
C PRO A 183 15.90 -25.35 -14.09
N THR A 184 15.40 -26.40 -14.76
CA THR A 184 14.35 -27.27 -14.20
C THR A 184 14.76 -27.78 -12.83
N GLY A 185 14.02 -27.38 -11.79
CA GLY A 185 14.28 -27.77 -10.40
C GLY A 185 14.27 -26.63 -9.40
N VAL A 186 14.42 -25.37 -9.83
CA VAL A 186 14.27 -24.20 -8.95
C VAL A 186 12.85 -23.66 -9.08
N VAL A 187 12.03 -23.87 -8.05
CA VAL A 187 10.69 -23.28 -7.99
C VAL A 187 10.80 -21.83 -7.55
N ASP A 188 10.41 -20.89 -8.40
CA ASP A 188 10.31 -19.50 -7.98
C ASP A 188 9.08 -19.32 -7.09
N LEU A 189 9.35 -19.06 -5.82
CA LEU A 189 8.35 -18.79 -4.80
C LEU A 189 8.18 -17.28 -4.54
N ALA A 190 8.91 -16.42 -5.26
CA ALA A 190 8.84 -14.96 -5.11
C ALA A 190 7.45 -14.34 -5.34
N PRO A 191 6.51 -14.95 -6.10
CA PRO A 191 5.14 -14.44 -6.16
C PRO A 191 4.41 -14.49 -4.80
N ILE A 192 4.86 -15.33 -3.87
CA ILE A 192 4.29 -15.46 -2.54
C ILE A 192 5.15 -14.67 -1.55
N GLY A 193 4.60 -13.57 -1.05
CA GLY A 193 5.25 -12.70 -0.07
C GLY A 193 5.42 -13.38 1.29
N GLU A 194 6.37 -12.88 2.09
CA GLU A 194 6.65 -13.37 3.45
C GLU A 194 6.05 -12.48 4.54
N ASP A 195 5.28 -11.47 4.15
CA ASP A 195 4.76 -10.40 5.03
C ASP A 195 3.57 -10.86 5.91
N ASP A 196 3.21 -12.14 5.88
CA ASP A 196 2.12 -12.73 6.66
C ASP A 196 2.45 -14.16 7.10
N ARG A 197 1.51 -14.82 7.79
CA ARG A 197 1.65 -16.22 8.22
C ARG A 197 1.33 -17.24 7.12
N TRP A 198 0.49 -16.88 6.16
CA TRP A 198 0.05 -17.79 5.11
C TRP A 198 1.13 -18.05 4.06
N GLY A 199 1.87 -17.03 3.67
CA GLY A 199 2.88 -17.02 2.62
C GLY A 199 4.04 -17.99 2.89
N PRO A 200 4.75 -17.87 4.03
CA PRO A 200 5.80 -18.83 4.39
C PRO A 200 5.30 -20.28 4.43
N ALA A 201 4.09 -20.52 4.95
CA ALA A 201 3.48 -21.85 4.97
C ALA A 201 3.11 -22.35 3.56
N ALA A 202 2.60 -21.48 2.70
CA ALA A 202 2.29 -21.78 1.30
C ALA A 202 3.57 -22.12 0.51
N ARG A 203 4.65 -21.39 0.75
CA ARG A 203 5.98 -21.66 0.19
C ARG A 203 6.52 -23.02 0.62
N ALA A 204 6.36 -23.38 1.89
CA ALA A 204 6.73 -24.71 2.38
C ALA A 204 5.92 -25.84 1.68
N VAL A 205 4.61 -25.66 1.49
CA VAL A 205 3.76 -26.61 0.76
C VAL A 205 4.22 -26.79 -0.69
N LEU A 206 4.56 -25.70 -1.38
CA LEU A 206 5.02 -25.74 -2.77
C LEU A 206 6.42 -26.32 -2.91
N ALA A 207 7.33 -26.02 -1.98
CA ALA A 207 8.67 -26.59 -1.93
C ALA A 207 8.63 -28.11 -1.68
N ASP A 208 7.80 -28.58 -0.74
CA ASP A 208 7.57 -30.02 -0.51
C ASP A 208 7.02 -30.70 -1.77
N ALA A 209 6.02 -30.08 -2.42
CA ALA A 209 5.43 -30.61 -3.64
C ALA A 209 6.47 -30.77 -4.76
N ALA A 210 7.33 -29.77 -4.93
CA ALA A 210 8.43 -29.80 -5.88
C ALA A 210 9.44 -30.92 -5.58
N GLY A 211 9.79 -31.11 -4.30
CA GLY A 211 10.63 -32.22 -3.84
C GLY A 211 10.03 -33.60 -4.14
N ARG A 212 8.70 -33.70 -4.23
CA ARG A 212 7.96 -34.90 -4.64
C ARG A 212 7.77 -35.03 -6.16
N GLY A 213 8.40 -34.18 -6.97
CA GLY A 213 8.30 -34.20 -8.43
C GLY A 213 6.98 -33.65 -8.99
N ILE A 214 6.22 -32.90 -8.19
CA ILE A 214 5.02 -32.19 -8.67
C ILE A 214 5.47 -30.87 -9.30
N ASP A 215 4.93 -30.54 -10.47
CA ASP A 215 5.16 -29.25 -11.14
C ASP A 215 4.52 -28.09 -10.37
N ALA A 216 5.22 -27.64 -9.33
CA ALA A 216 4.81 -26.51 -8.50
C ALA A 216 4.83 -25.19 -9.28
N ILE A 217 5.65 -25.07 -10.33
CA ILE A 217 5.71 -23.88 -11.19
C ILE A 217 4.38 -23.72 -11.93
N ALA A 218 3.88 -24.80 -12.55
CA ALA A 218 2.57 -24.77 -13.22
C ALA A 218 1.44 -24.38 -12.24
N VAL A 219 1.50 -24.82 -10.98
CA VAL A 219 0.54 -24.41 -9.95
C VAL A 219 0.66 -22.91 -9.63
N ILE A 220 1.87 -22.40 -9.43
CA ILE A 220 2.10 -20.97 -9.13
C ILE A 220 1.67 -20.09 -10.30
N ASP A 221 2.02 -20.46 -11.53
CA ASP A 221 1.60 -19.75 -12.74
C ASP A 221 0.08 -19.73 -12.89
N LEU A 222 -0.59 -20.86 -12.60
CA LEU A 222 -2.04 -20.93 -12.59
C LEU A 222 -2.65 -19.96 -11.58
N LEU A 223 -2.15 -19.95 -10.34
CA LEU A 223 -2.71 -19.14 -9.26
C LEU A 223 -2.44 -17.65 -9.45
N THR A 224 -1.24 -17.28 -9.90
CA THR A 224 -0.85 -15.88 -10.18
C THR A 224 -1.50 -15.32 -11.44
N GLY A 225 -1.87 -16.19 -12.39
CA GLY A 225 -2.62 -15.82 -13.60
C GLY A 225 -4.10 -15.51 -13.37
N ALA A 226 -4.63 -15.71 -12.16
CA ALA A 226 -6.03 -15.44 -11.85
C ALA A 226 -6.32 -13.93 -11.70
N PRO A 227 -7.51 -13.44 -12.09
CA PRO A 227 -7.91 -12.07 -11.81
C PRO A 227 -7.93 -11.78 -10.30
N THR A 228 -7.33 -10.65 -9.89
CA THR A 228 -7.15 -10.30 -8.47
C THR A 228 -8.44 -9.78 -7.82
N THR A 229 -9.28 -9.08 -8.57
CA THR A 229 -10.49 -8.40 -8.07
C THR A 229 -11.78 -9.03 -8.56
N THR A 230 -11.83 -9.54 -9.79
CA THR A 230 -13.03 -10.08 -10.43
C THR A 230 -13.13 -11.61 -10.38
N GLU A 231 -14.23 -12.17 -10.87
CA GLU A 231 -14.35 -13.62 -11.06
C GLU A 231 -13.41 -14.09 -12.19
N PRO A 232 -12.88 -15.33 -12.12
CA PRO A 232 -12.04 -15.87 -13.17
C PRO A 232 -12.78 -16.02 -14.50
N SER A 233 -12.06 -15.78 -15.61
CA SER A 233 -12.57 -16.00 -16.97
C SER A 233 -12.70 -17.49 -17.30
N GLN A 234 -13.55 -17.82 -18.29
CA GLN A 234 -13.68 -19.19 -18.78
C GLN A 234 -12.33 -19.76 -19.27
N ARG A 235 -11.50 -18.92 -19.89
CA ARG A 235 -10.14 -19.31 -20.33
C ARG A 235 -9.27 -19.76 -19.16
N TRP A 236 -9.32 -19.05 -18.04
CA TRP A 236 -8.57 -19.43 -16.85
C TRP A 236 -9.11 -20.73 -16.24
N LEU A 237 -10.44 -20.91 -16.19
CA LEU A 237 -11.04 -22.16 -15.71
C LEU A 237 -10.61 -23.38 -16.56
N THR A 238 -10.48 -23.24 -17.88
CA THR A 238 -9.93 -24.30 -18.74
C THR A 238 -8.46 -24.61 -18.40
N GLN A 239 -7.66 -23.62 -18.00
CA GLN A 239 -6.28 -23.85 -17.55
C GLN A 239 -6.26 -24.58 -16.20
N VAL A 240 -7.21 -24.29 -15.30
CA VAL A 240 -7.33 -25.01 -14.03
C VAL A 240 -7.49 -26.50 -14.28
N ASP A 241 -8.40 -26.90 -15.17
CA ASP A 241 -8.63 -28.33 -15.47
C ASP A 241 -7.38 -29.00 -16.07
N ALA A 242 -6.65 -28.29 -16.93
CA ALA A 242 -5.43 -28.81 -17.53
C ALA A 242 -4.30 -29.02 -16.49
N VAL A 243 -4.10 -28.06 -15.59
CA VAL A 243 -3.02 -28.09 -14.58
C VAL A 243 -3.36 -28.97 -13.38
N LEU A 244 -4.63 -28.97 -12.95
CA LEU A 244 -5.10 -29.71 -11.77
C LEU A 244 -5.81 -31.03 -12.09
N GLY A 245 -5.85 -31.42 -13.37
CA GLY A 245 -6.31 -32.75 -13.78
C GLY A 245 -5.57 -33.89 -13.08
N PRO A 246 -4.22 -33.84 -12.96
CA PRO A 246 -3.47 -34.79 -12.17
C PRO A 246 -3.72 -34.63 -10.66
N ARG A 247 -3.73 -35.76 -9.92
CA ARG A 247 -4.02 -35.75 -8.47
C ARG A 247 -3.01 -34.93 -7.65
N GLY A 248 -1.73 -34.98 -7.99
CA GLY A 248 -0.66 -34.28 -7.25
C GLY A 248 -0.89 -32.77 -7.11
N PRO A 249 -0.94 -32.01 -8.21
CA PRO A 249 -1.24 -30.57 -8.20
C PRO A 249 -2.56 -30.22 -7.49
N LYS A 250 -3.60 -31.05 -7.65
CA LYS A 250 -4.87 -30.85 -6.94
C LYS A 250 -4.71 -30.94 -5.42
N GLU A 251 -3.95 -31.91 -4.91
CA GLU A 251 -3.66 -32.01 -3.48
C GLU A 251 -2.82 -30.81 -2.99
N VAL A 252 -1.91 -30.28 -3.81
CA VAL A 252 -1.16 -29.05 -3.49
C VAL A 252 -2.12 -27.88 -3.29
N VAL A 253 -3.02 -27.64 -4.24
CA VAL A 253 -4.04 -26.57 -4.12
C VAL A 253 -4.94 -26.79 -2.91
N ARG A 254 -5.35 -28.03 -2.63
CA ARG A 254 -6.12 -28.36 -1.42
C ARG A 254 -5.34 -28.00 -0.15
N SER A 255 -4.05 -28.33 -0.08
CA SER A 255 -3.18 -27.98 1.05
C SER A 255 -3.05 -26.46 1.21
N LEU A 256 -2.86 -25.72 0.12
CA LEU A 256 -2.83 -24.25 0.16
C LEU A 256 -4.14 -23.64 0.71
N VAL A 257 -5.28 -24.22 0.34
CA VAL A 257 -6.59 -23.79 0.86
C VAL A 257 -6.79 -24.20 2.32
N ARG A 258 -6.29 -25.38 2.75
CA ARG A 258 -6.32 -25.81 4.16
C ARG A 258 -5.58 -24.85 5.08
N LEU A 259 -4.48 -24.25 4.63
CA LEU A 259 -3.74 -23.24 5.41
C LEU A 259 -4.65 -22.08 5.86
N LEU A 260 -5.66 -21.69 5.07
CA LEU A 260 -6.60 -20.62 5.44
C LEU A 260 -7.52 -20.97 6.62
N VAL A 261 -7.62 -22.26 6.95
CA VAL A 261 -8.42 -22.78 8.05
C VAL A 261 -7.53 -23.16 9.23
N ASP A 262 -6.44 -23.85 8.95
CA ASP A 262 -5.63 -24.56 9.95
C ASP A 262 -4.50 -23.69 10.54
N LEU A 263 -4.11 -22.60 9.88
CA LEU A 263 -3.11 -21.69 10.43
C LEU A 263 -3.64 -20.93 11.65
N GLU A 264 -2.81 -20.86 12.68
CA GLU A 264 -3.02 -20.03 13.84
C GLU A 264 -3.05 -18.55 13.44
N LEU A 265 -3.85 -17.76 14.18
CA LEU A 265 -3.83 -16.32 13.98
C LEU A 265 -2.50 -15.78 14.49
N PRO A 266 -1.83 -14.87 13.75
CA PRO A 266 -0.64 -14.22 14.29
C PRO A 266 -0.99 -13.43 15.57
N ASP A 267 0.01 -13.08 16.36
CA ASP A 267 -0.15 -12.17 17.51
C ASP A 267 -0.26 -10.70 17.07
N ALA A 268 0.43 -10.33 15.99
CA ALA A 268 0.39 -9.01 15.35
C ALA A 268 0.42 -9.13 13.81
N GLY A 269 -0.16 -8.13 13.12
CA GLY A 269 -0.17 -8.08 11.64
C GLY A 269 -1.32 -8.86 10.98
N PRO A 270 -1.39 -8.83 9.63
CA PRO A 270 -2.47 -9.45 8.86
C PRO A 270 -2.35 -10.97 8.84
N PHE A 271 -3.49 -11.67 8.79
CA PHE A 271 -3.52 -13.13 8.59
C PHE A 271 -3.07 -13.51 7.17
N VAL A 272 -3.53 -12.76 6.17
CA VAL A 272 -3.06 -12.81 4.79
C VAL A 272 -2.83 -11.39 4.29
N ALA A 273 -1.60 -11.07 3.89
CA ALA A 273 -1.17 -9.77 3.41
C ALA A 273 -1.71 -9.48 2.00
N THR A 274 -1.64 -8.20 1.64
CA THR A 274 -1.98 -7.74 0.30
C THR A 274 -1.08 -8.42 -0.73
N GLY A 275 -1.68 -9.01 -1.78
CA GLY A 275 -0.96 -9.78 -2.80
C GLY A 275 -1.11 -11.29 -2.58
N ASN A 276 -0.72 -11.78 -1.39
CA ASN A 276 -0.98 -13.17 -0.99
C ASN A 276 -2.49 -13.47 -0.95
N ASP A 277 -3.32 -12.49 -0.59
CA ASP A 277 -4.77 -12.61 -0.57
C ASP A 277 -5.39 -12.89 -1.96
N ALA A 278 -4.74 -12.44 -3.04
CA ALA A 278 -5.15 -12.74 -4.41
C ALA A 278 -4.79 -14.19 -4.79
N ILE A 279 -3.62 -14.68 -4.39
CA ILE A 279 -3.16 -16.05 -4.63
C ILE A 279 -4.00 -17.04 -3.81
N ALA A 280 -4.24 -16.74 -2.54
CA ALA A 280 -5.14 -17.51 -1.67
C ALA A 280 -6.56 -17.59 -2.24
N ARG A 281 -7.09 -16.46 -2.73
CA ARG A 281 -8.38 -16.42 -3.43
C ARG A 281 -8.36 -17.29 -4.70
N ALA A 282 -7.30 -17.22 -5.50
CA ALA A 282 -7.14 -18.03 -6.70
C ALA A 282 -7.12 -19.54 -6.37
N ALA A 283 -6.47 -19.92 -5.26
CA ALA A 283 -6.45 -21.31 -4.80
C ALA A 283 -7.85 -21.80 -4.43
N VAL A 284 -8.66 -20.95 -3.78
CA VAL A 284 -10.07 -21.24 -3.48
C VAL A 284 -10.91 -21.40 -4.76
N TRP A 285 -10.72 -20.53 -5.75
CA TRP A 285 -11.38 -20.67 -7.06
C TRP A 285 -11.00 -21.97 -7.75
N ALA A 286 -9.70 -22.28 -7.79
CA ALA A 286 -9.18 -23.47 -8.46
C ALA A 286 -9.65 -24.76 -7.77
N LEU A 287 -9.66 -24.79 -6.43
CA LEU A 287 -10.22 -25.89 -5.66
C LEU A 287 -11.72 -26.03 -5.94
N GLY A 288 -12.48 -24.94 -5.95
CA GLY A 288 -13.91 -25.00 -6.27
C GLY A 288 -14.19 -25.49 -7.70
N ALA A 289 -13.35 -25.13 -8.66
CA ALA A 289 -13.53 -25.45 -10.08
C ALA A 289 -13.25 -26.94 -10.38
N THR A 290 -12.41 -27.58 -9.56
CA THR A 290 -12.11 -29.01 -9.65
C THR A 290 -12.75 -29.85 -8.54
N GLY A 291 -13.32 -29.19 -7.54
CA GLY A 291 -13.85 -29.77 -6.31
C GLY A 291 -15.14 -30.54 -6.56
N THR A 292 -15.00 -31.85 -6.70
CA THR A 292 -16.09 -32.82 -6.88
C THR A 292 -16.13 -33.81 -5.71
N SER A 293 -15.61 -33.42 -4.54
CA SER A 293 -15.66 -34.25 -3.34
C SER A 293 -16.37 -33.53 -2.21
N LYS A 294 -17.06 -34.29 -1.36
CA LYS A 294 -17.65 -33.75 -0.12
C LYS A 294 -16.61 -33.04 0.75
N THR A 295 -15.40 -33.58 0.81
CA THR A 295 -14.28 -32.99 1.55
C THR A 295 -13.89 -31.61 1.02
N ASP A 296 -13.90 -31.40 -0.30
CA ASP A 296 -13.60 -30.10 -0.90
C ASP A 296 -14.71 -29.08 -0.61
N LEU A 297 -15.97 -29.49 -0.71
CA LEU A 297 -17.13 -28.64 -0.35
C LEU A 297 -17.10 -28.25 1.13
N ASP A 298 -16.79 -29.19 2.03
CA ASP A 298 -16.64 -28.93 3.46
C ASP A 298 -15.44 -28.03 3.77
N LEU A 299 -14.36 -28.10 2.99
CA LEU A 299 -13.22 -27.21 3.10
C LEU A 299 -13.59 -25.79 2.65
N LEU A 300 -14.26 -25.62 1.51
CA LEU A 300 -14.77 -24.32 1.06
C LEU A 300 -15.70 -23.69 2.09
N ARG A 301 -16.57 -24.48 2.72
CA ARG A 301 -17.42 -24.01 3.84
C ARG A 301 -16.57 -23.47 4.99
N ARG A 302 -15.55 -24.21 5.42
CA ARG A 302 -14.67 -23.79 6.54
C ARG A 302 -13.90 -22.52 6.20
N VAL A 303 -13.43 -22.38 4.97
CA VAL A 303 -12.80 -21.14 4.47
C VAL A 303 -13.78 -19.98 4.49
N GLY A 304 -15.01 -20.19 3.99
CA GLY A 304 -16.07 -19.18 4.01
C GLY A 304 -16.37 -18.64 5.41
N ASP A 305 -16.42 -19.52 6.41
CA ASP A 305 -16.62 -19.16 7.81
C ASP A 305 -15.38 -18.47 8.40
N ARG A 306 -14.23 -19.18 8.43
CA ARG A 306 -13.00 -18.70 9.06
C ARG A 306 -12.54 -17.38 8.46
N CYS A 307 -12.42 -17.28 7.14
CA CYS A 307 -11.89 -16.09 6.50
C CYS A 307 -12.83 -14.87 6.57
N ALA A 308 -14.12 -15.08 6.86
CA ALA A 308 -15.08 -13.99 7.07
C ALA A 308 -15.04 -13.40 8.49
N ARG A 309 -14.42 -14.10 9.46
CA ARG A 309 -14.25 -13.60 10.82
C ARG A 309 -13.22 -12.47 10.84
N THR A 310 -13.27 -11.65 11.89
CA THR A 310 -12.20 -10.70 12.23
C THR A 310 -11.19 -11.40 13.15
N SER A 311 -10.01 -10.81 13.32
CA SER A 311 -8.99 -11.30 14.26
C SER A 311 -9.46 -11.29 15.72
N GLY A 312 -10.50 -10.49 16.03
CA GLY A 312 -10.97 -10.27 17.40
C GLY A 312 -10.16 -9.24 18.16
N ARG A 313 -9.10 -8.68 17.56
CA ARG A 313 -8.29 -7.63 18.20
C ARG A 313 -9.06 -6.30 18.26
N PRO A 314 -8.82 -5.46 19.29
CA PRO A 314 -9.37 -4.12 19.35
C PRO A 314 -9.02 -3.34 18.08
N TYR A 315 -9.99 -2.59 17.53
CA TYR A 315 -9.85 -1.73 16.35
C TYR A 315 -9.61 -2.43 15.00
N GLU A 316 -9.36 -3.75 14.98
CA GLU A 316 -9.27 -4.53 13.75
C GLU A 316 -10.66 -5.02 13.28
N VAL A 317 -11.24 -4.33 12.29
CA VAL A 317 -12.56 -4.64 11.72
C VAL A 317 -12.51 -5.46 10.43
N GLU A 318 -11.30 -5.67 9.90
CA GLU A 318 -11.09 -6.36 8.65
C GLU A 318 -11.26 -7.88 8.79
N ALA A 319 -11.73 -8.49 7.71
CA ALA A 319 -11.85 -9.94 7.65
C ALA A 319 -10.47 -10.57 7.53
N LEU A 320 -10.27 -11.75 8.11
CA LEU A 320 -9.01 -12.49 8.03
C LEU A 320 -8.56 -12.73 6.58
N CYS A 321 -9.49 -13.04 5.68
CA CYS A 321 -9.25 -13.00 4.23
C CYS A 321 -10.58 -12.88 3.46
N GLY A 322 -11.15 -11.67 3.42
CA GLY A 322 -12.48 -11.46 2.81
C GLY A 322 -12.58 -11.89 1.33
N LYS A 323 -11.48 -11.77 0.57
CA LYS A 323 -11.39 -12.24 -0.82
C LYS A 323 -11.58 -13.76 -0.94
N ALA A 324 -10.89 -14.54 -0.10
CA ALA A 324 -11.01 -16.00 -0.07
C ALA A 324 -12.40 -16.44 0.41
N ALA A 325 -12.95 -15.80 1.46
CA ALA A 325 -14.31 -16.07 1.92
C ALA A 325 -15.35 -15.84 0.81
N GLY A 326 -15.23 -14.72 0.11
CA GLY A 326 -16.12 -14.38 -1.00
C GLY A 326 -16.02 -15.36 -2.17
N ALA A 327 -14.82 -15.86 -2.50
CA ALA A 327 -14.63 -16.87 -3.54
C ALA A 327 -15.22 -18.23 -3.14
N ALA A 328 -15.08 -18.62 -1.86
CA ALA A 328 -15.63 -19.88 -1.35
C ALA A 328 -17.17 -19.90 -1.45
N VAL A 329 -17.84 -18.82 -1.05
CA VAL A 329 -19.31 -18.69 -1.18
C VAL A 329 -19.74 -18.78 -2.64
N THR A 330 -19.05 -18.08 -3.55
CA THR A 330 -19.41 -18.15 -4.98
C THR A 330 -19.22 -19.55 -5.54
N MET A 331 -18.13 -20.25 -5.19
CA MET A 331 -17.90 -21.61 -5.68
C MET A 331 -18.89 -22.62 -5.14
N LEU A 332 -19.26 -22.53 -3.85
CA LEU A 332 -20.37 -23.33 -3.31
C LEU A 332 -21.68 -23.02 -4.06
N GLY A 333 -21.93 -21.75 -4.38
CA GLY A 333 -23.10 -21.33 -5.16
C GLY A 333 -23.15 -21.94 -6.57
N ARG A 334 -22.01 -22.00 -7.27
CA ARG A 334 -21.92 -22.67 -8.57
C ARG A 334 -22.17 -24.18 -8.43
N ARG A 335 -21.59 -24.81 -7.41
CA ARG A 335 -21.72 -26.25 -7.14
C ARG A 335 -23.11 -26.69 -6.71
N ARG A 336 -23.93 -25.77 -6.18
CA ARG A 336 -25.34 -26.01 -5.87
C ARG A 336 -26.15 -26.51 -7.07
N LEU A 337 -25.77 -26.09 -8.28
CA LEU A 337 -26.42 -26.46 -9.54
C LEU A 337 -25.98 -27.83 -10.07
N ASP A 338 -24.98 -28.46 -9.46
CA ASP A 338 -24.48 -29.77 -9.88
C ASP A 338 -25.49 -30.88 -9.53
N ALA A 339 -25.49 -31.95 -10.33
CA ALA A 339 -26.30 -33.13 -10.05
C ALA A 339 -25.94 -33.77 -8.68
N PRO A 340 -26.85 -34.53 -8.06
CA PRO A 340 -26.55 -35.30 -6.86
C PRO A 340 -25.32 -36.20 -7.04
N PRO A 341 -24.48 -36.38 -5.99
CA PRO A 341 -24.70 -35.91 -4.62
C PRO A 341 -24.19 -34.49 -4.34
N PHE A 342 -23.55 -33.80 -5.29
CA PHE A 342 -22.76 -32.58 -5.00
C PHE A 342 -23.61 -31.34 -4.76
N GLY A 343 -24.64 -31.11 -5.57
CA GLY A 343 -25.58 -29.99 -5.39
C GLY A 343 -26.15 -29.90 -3.97
N PRO A 344 -26.78 -30.97 -3.45
CA PRO A 344 -27.32 -30.98 -2.09
C PRO A 344 -26.27 -30.74 -0.99
N HIS A 345 -25.03 -31.20 -1.17
CA HIS A 345 -23.96 -30.96 -0.19
C HIS A 345 -23.50 -29.50 -0.21
N ALA A 346 -23.42 -28.89 -1.40
CA ALA A 346 -23.08 -27.47 -1.53
C ALA A 346 -24.19 -26.57 -0.96
N ASP A 347 -25.46 -26.93 -1.18
CA ASP A 347 -26.63 -26.26 -0.60
C ASP A 347 -26.59 -26.32 0.94
N ALA A 348 -26.38 -27.51 1.51
CA ALA A 348 -26.24 -27.69 2.95
C ALA A 348 -25.05 -26.92 3.55
N ALA A 349 -23.94 -26.79 2.81
CA ALA A 349 -22.79 -25.99 3.22
C ALA A 349 -23.11 -24.49 3.26
N LEU A 350 -23.85 -23.98 2.27
CA LEU A 350 -24.31 -22.59 2.20
C LEU A 350 -25.31 -22.27 3.32
N ASP A 351 -26.26 -23.16 3.60
CA ASP A 351 -27.21 -22.99 4.71
C ASP A 351 -26.53 -23.01 6.09
N ARG A 352 -25.42 -23.75 6.24
CA ARG A 352 -24.58 -23.65 7.44
C ARG A 352 -23.87 -22.30 7.51
N LEU A 353 -23.25 -21.86 6.41
CA LEU A 353 -22.61 -20.53 6.36
C LEU A 353 -23.59 -19.39 6.67
N TRP A 354 -24.83 -19.48 6.20
CA TRP A 354 -25.88 -18.50 6.49
C TRP A 354 -26.17 -18.35 7.98
N ARG A 355 -26.06 -19.46 8.73
CA ARG A 355 -26.24 -19.47 10.18
C ARG A 355 -24.99 -19.02 10.91
N ASP A 356 -23.82 -19.49 10.49
CA ASP A 356 -22.57 -19.36 11.24
C ASP A 356 -21.83 -18.03 11.00
N VAL A 357 -22.03 -17.37 9.85
CA VAL A 357 -21.31 -16.14 9.49
C VAL A 357 -22.04 -14.89 9.99
N ASP A 358 -21.33 -14.00 10.68
CA ASP A 358 -21.89 -12.73 11.16
C ASP A 358 -21.39 -11.49 10.41
N ARG A 359 -20.63 -11.67 9.32
CA ARG A 359 -20.10 -10.55 8.52
C ARG A 359 -21.13 -10.16 7.45
N GLY A 360 -21.56 -8.89 7.46
CA GLY A 360 -22.72 -8.45 6.67
C GLY A 360 -22.53 -8.47 5.15
N ASP A 361 -21.34 -8.19 4.64
CA ASP A 361 -20.98 -8.29 3.23
C ASP A 361 -21.01 -9.75 2.72
N VAL A 362 -20.46 -10.69 3.50
CA VAL A 362 -20.48 -12.12 3.19
C VAL A 362 -21.89 -12.69 3.31
N LEU A 363 -22.65 -12.31 4.35
CA LEU A 363 -24.06 -12.67 4.49
C LEU A 363 -24.88 -12.25 3.28
N LYS A 364 -24.73 -11.01 2.79
CA LYS A 364 -25.41 -10.56 1.57
C LYS A 364 -25.13 -11.49 0.39
N ARG A 365 -23.86 -11.89 0.21
CA ARG A 365 -23.46 -12.80 -0.87
C ARG A 365 -24.06 -14.20 -0.70
N ILE A 366 -24.05 -14.76 0.50
CA ILE A 366 -24.67 -16.07 0.80
C ILE A 366 -26.18 -16.01 0.52
N GLY A 367 -26.85 -14.96 0.97
CA GLY A 367 -28.29 -14.75 0.76
C GLY A 367 -28.64 -14.67 -0.72
N THR A 368 -27.87 -13.91 -1.52
CA THR A 368 -28.04 -13.87 -2.98
C THR A 368 -27.90 -15.26 -3.60
N VAL A 369 -26.89 -16.02 -3.20
CA VAL A 369 -26.64 -17.38 -3.74
C VAL A 369 -27.74 -18.36 -3.35
N LEU A 370 -28.27 -18.26 -2.12
CA LEU A 370 -29.37 -19.10 -1.64
C LEU A 370 -30.73 -18.70 -2.23
N GLY A 371 -30.85 -17.50 -2.81
CA GLY A 371 -32.12 -16.94 -3.30
C GLY A 371 -32.99 -16.33 -2.20
N ARG A 372 -32.38 -15.86 -1.10
CA ARG A 372 -33.07 -15.16 -0.01
C ARG A 372 -33.53 -13.78 -0.48
N THR A 373 -34.66 -13.32 0.05
CA THR A 373 -35.18 -11.98 -0.28
C THR A 373 -34.29 -10.89 0.33
N PRO A 374 -34.27 -9.67 -0.24
CA PRO A 374 -33.56 -8.54 0.35
C PRO A 374 -33.98 -8.24 1.80
N GLU A 375 -35.22 -8.54 2.17
CA GLU A 375 -35.79 -8.40 3.51
C GLU A 375 -35.20 -9.45 4.46
N GLU A 376 -35.14 -10.72 4.07
CA GLU A 376 -34.51 -11.80 4.85
C GLU A 376 -33.02 -11.52 5.09
N VAL A 377 -32.33 -11.01 4.07
CA VAL A 377 -30.92 -10.61 4.17
C VAL A 377 -30.73 -9.46 5.14
N ARG A 378 -31.56 -8.41 5.05
CA ARG A 378 -31.51 -7.28 5.99
C ARG A 378 -31.75 -7.75 7.43
N ALA A 379 -32.79 -8.56 7.65
CA ALA A 379 -33.12 -9.09 8.97
C ALA A 379 -31.96 -9.88 9.58
N ARG A 380 -31.34 -10.79 8.82
CA ARG A 380 -30.19 -11.59 9.30
C ARG A 380 -28.96 -10.71 9.58
N VAL A 381 -28.67 -9.72 8.74
CA VAL A 381 -27.56 -8.78 8.95
C VAL A 381 -27.79 -7.94 10.21
N ASP A 382 -29.01 -7.47 10.44
CA ASP A 382 -29.35 -6.65 11.61
C ASP A 382 -29.39 -7.48 12.90
N GLU A 383 -29.78 -8.76 12.82
CA GLU A 383 -29.58 -9.72 13.91
C GLU A 383 -28.10 -9.91 14.25
N ALA A 384 -27.24 -10.16 13.25
CA ALA A 384 -25.80 -10.29 13.46
C ALA A 384 -25.17 -9.05 14.12
N LYS A 385 -25.60 -7.85 13.71
CA LYS A 385 -25.18 -6.58 14.32
C LYS A 385 -25.61 -6.47 15.79
N ARG A 386 -26.85 -6.85 16.10
CA ARG A 386 -27.37 -6.84 17.48
C ARG A 386 -26.58 -7.80 18.36
N THR A 387 -26.40 -9.05 17.93
CA THR A 387 -25.62 -10.06 18.67
C THR A 387 -24.19 -9.59 18.93
N LYS A 388 -23.52 -8.99 17.93
CA LYS A 388 -22.18 -8.41 18.11
C LYS A 388 -22.17 -7.21 19.07
N GLY A 389 -23.17 -6.34 18.97
CA GLY A 389 -23.32 -5.20 19.87
C GLY A 389 -23.51 -5.64 21.33
N ASP A 390 -24.33 -6.67 21.56
CA ASP A 390 -24.57 -7.22 22.89
C ASP A 390 -23.37 -7.96 23.45
N ALA A 391 -22.66 -8.74 22.63
CA ALA A 391 -21.39 -9.36 23.01
C ALA A 391 -20.36 -8.30 23.43
N LYS A 392 -20.19 -7.24 22.62
CA LYS A 392 -19.31 -6.11 22.94
C LYS A 392 -19.72 -5.44 24.25
N ARG A 393 -21.01 -5.16 24.46
CA ARG A 393 -21.54 -4.56 25.69
C ARG A 393 -21.26 -5.41 26.94
N ARG A 394 -21.29 -6.74 26.84
CA ARG A 394 -21.01 -7.65 27.97
C ARG A 394 -19.52 -7.70 28.34
N THR A 395 -18.62 -7.46 27.40
CA THR A 395 -17.16 -7.47 27.61
C THR A 395 -16.55 -6.09 27.90
N VAL A 396 -17.28 -5.01 27.64
CA VAL A 396 -16.80 -3.65 27.90
C VAL A 396 -16.93 -3.35 29.39
N ASN A 397 -15.80 -3.17 30.08
CA ASN A 397 -15.77 -2.58 31.41
C ASN A 397 -16.47 -1.21 31.36
N PRO A 398 -17.51 -0.94 32.18
CA PRO A 398 -18.25 0.33 32.14
C PRO A 398 -17.46 1.52 32.72
N GLN A 399 -16.37 1.28 33.47
CA GLN A 399 -15.61 2.32 34.16
C GLN A 399 -15.03 3.42 33.25
N PRO A 400 -14.49 3.17 32.05
CA PRO A 400 -13.98 4.22 31.16
C PRO A 400 -15.07 5.18 30.69
N ALA A 401 -16.30 4.70 30.47
CA ALA A 401 -17.43 5.54 30.07
C ALA A 401 -17.90 6.44 31.23
N VAL A 402 -17.94 5.90 32.45
CA VAL A 402 -18.26 6.66 33.66
C VAL A 402 -17.18 7.73 33.93
N ARG A 403 -15.89 7.36 33.83
CA ARG A 403 -14.76 8.30 33.98
C ARG A 403 -14.76 9.39 32.92
N ALA A 404 -15.02 9.06 31.65
CA ALA A 404 -15.12 10.06 30.58
C ALA A 404 -16.29 11.02 30.76
N ALA A 405 -17.42 10.56 31.32
CA ALA A 405 -18.57 11.41 31.63
C ALA A 405 -18.28 12.37 32.81
N SER A 406 -17.64 11.87 33.88
CA SER A 406 -17.20 12.72 35.00
C SER A 406 -16.17 13.76 34.58
N LEU A 407 -15.22 13.38 33.72
CA LEU A 407 -14.21 14.28 33.17
C LEU A 407 -14.81 15.33 32.23
N ALA A 408 -15.80 14.94 31.42
CA ALA A 408 -16.55 15.90 30.60
C ALA A 408 -17.29 16.94 31.44
N ALA A 409 -17.94 16.52 32.52
CA ALA A 409 -18.63 17.42 33.45
C ALA A 409 -17.65 18.39 34.14
N LEU A 410 -16.47 17.90 34.53
CA LEU A 410 -15.42 18.72 35.15
C LEU A 410 -14.82 19.76 34.17
N LEU A 411 -14.57 19.36 32.91
CA LEU A 411 -14.11 20.27 31.87
C LEU A 411 -15.16 21.30 31.47
N ASP A 412 -16.44 20.90 31.44
CA ASP A 412 -17.53 21.81 31.10
C ASP A 412 -17.79 22.89 32.16
N GLY A 413 -17.45 22.62 33.43
CA GLY A 413 -17.53 23.58 34.53
C GLY A 413 -16.26 24.41 34.71
N GLU A 414 -15.14 23.78 35.07
CA GLU A 414 -13.94 24.51 35.50
C GLU A 414 -13.15 25.14 34.36
N VAL A 415 -13.05 24.46 33.22
CA VAL A 415 -12.23 24.95 32.10
C VAL A 415 -12.98 26.02 31.31
N ALA A 416 -14.29 25.83 31.10
CA ALA A 416 -15.09 26.82 30.40
C ALA A 416 -15.05 28.18 31.10
N ASP A 417 -15.17 28.20 32.43
CA ASP A 417 -15.13 29.42 33.23
C ASP A 417 -13.76 30.11 33.18
N ARG A 418 -12.66 29.33 33.27
CA ARG A 418 -11.30 29.86 33.20
C ARG A 418 -10.90 30.34 31.80
N LEU A 419 -11.29 29.63 30.74
CA LEU A 419 -11.08 30.10 29.36
C LEU A 419 -11.92 31.35 29.07
N GLY A 420 -13.13 31.44 29.64
CA GLY A 420 -13.94 32.66 29.64
C GLY A 420 -13.22 33.83 30.29
N ALA A 421 -12.63 33.63 31.48
CA ALA A 421 -11.82 34.63 32.18
C ALA A 421 -10.56 35.04 31.39
N ALA A 422 -9.98 34.14 30.60
CA ALA A 422 -8.86 34.40 29.69
C ALA A 422 -9.28 35.05 28.34
N GLY A 423 -10.57 35.39 28.17
CA GLY A 423 -11.08 36.11 27.01
C GLY A 423 -11.58 35.24 25.85
N PHE A 424 -11.70 33.92 26.01
CA PHE A 424 -12.33 33.04 25.02
C PHE A 424 -13.86 33.11 25.14
N GLY A 425 -14.46 34.05 24.41
CA GLY A 425 -15.87 34.42 24.55
C GLY A 425 -16.86 33.60 23.69
N GLU A 426 -16.42 33.00 22.58
CA GLU A 426 -17.30 32.13 21.78
C GLU A 426 -17.02 30.66 22.10
N ARG A 427 -18.09 29.87 22.31
CA ARG A 427 -18.04 28.43 22.59
C ARG A 427 -19.05 27.69 21.72
N ARG A 428 -18.60 26.56 21.15
CA ARG A 428 -19.40 25.59 20.39
C ARG A 428 -18.85 24.22 20.72
N ALA A 429 -19.66 23.41 21.39
CA ALA A 429 -19.26 22.15 21.97
C ALA A 429 -18.02 22.31 22.87
N LYS A 430 -16.91 21.61 22.54
CA LYS A 430 -15.65 21.60 23.30
C LYS A 430 -14.56 22.44 22.65
N THR A 431 -14.95 23.42 21.85
CA THR A 431 -14.04 24.36 21.20
C THR A 431 -14.37 25.78 21.67
N PHE A 432 -13.34 26.55 21.93
CA PHE A 432 -13.37 27.89 22.50
C PHE A 432 -12.60 28.82 21.58
N TRP A 433 -13.16 30.00 21.29
CA TRP A 433 -12.57 30.98 20.40
C TRP A 433 -12.35 32.31 21.11
N ARG A 434 -11.22 32.94 20.83
CA ARG A 434 -10.90 34.32 21.20
C ARG A 434 -10.55 35.09 19.94
N HIS A 435 -11.32 36.12 19.63
CA HIS A 435 -11.08 36.97 18.46
C HIS A 435 -10.26 38.19 18.84
N GLY A 436 -9.06 38.30 18.28
CA GLY A 436 -8.22 39.48 18.32
C GLY A 436 -8.39 40.34 17.06
N PRO A 437 -7.79 41.53 17.02
CA PRO A 437 -7.94 42.46 15.88
C PRO A 437 -7.37 41.93 14.56
N THR A 438 -6.35 41.06 14.62
CA THR A 438 -5.60 40.56 13.46
C THR A 438 -5.61 39.03 13.34
N HIS A 439 -6.17 38.34 14.32
CA HIS A 439 -6.16 36.88 14.39
C HIS A 439 -7.28 36.35 15.31
N THR A 440 -7.58 35.08 15.16
CA THR A 440 -8.46 34.31 16.04
C THR A 440 -7.68 33.16 16.65
N GLU A 441 -7.77 33.01 17.95
CA GLU A 441 -7.22 31.88 18.70
C GLU A 441 -8.32 30.85 18.97
N VAL A 442 -7.94 29.58 18.93
CA VAL A 442 -8.83 28.44 19.14
C VAL A 442 -8.22 27.44 20.09
N VAL A 443 -8.98 27.07 21.11
CA VAL A 443 -8.69 25.94 21.98
C VAL A 443 -9.75 24.87 21.75
N GLN A 444 -9.35 23.66 21.34
CA GLN A 444 -10.23 22.50 21.25
C GLN A 444 -9.84 21.46 22.30
N VAL A 445 -10.85 20.96 23.00
CA VAL A 445 -10.71 19.90 24.01
C VAL A 445 -11.40 18.65 23.51
N SER A 446 -10.69 17.53 23.52
CA SER A 446 -11.25 16.22 23.15
C SER A 446 -11.03 15.21 24.26
N ILE A 447 -11.98 14.30 24.44
CA ILE A 447 -11.90 13.25 25.46
C ILE A 447 -12.05 11.91 24.76
N ALA A 448 -11.09 11.02 24.95
CA ALA A 448 -11.13 9.64 24.47
C ALA A 448 -10.65 8.72 25.61
N ASN A 449 -11.43 7.71 25.98
CA ASN A 449 -11.04 6.68 26.96
C ASN A 449 -10.48 7.21 28.31
N ALA A 450 -10.99 8.35 28.80
CA ALA A 450 -10.53 9.06 30.00
C ALA A 450 -9.22 9.86 29.85
N GLU A 451 -8.66 9.96 28.64
CA GLU A 451 -7.60 10.90 28.29
C GLU A 451 -8.22 12.19 27.76
N VAL A 452 -7.65 13.35 28.14
CA VAL A 452 -7.98 14.65 27.58
C VAL A 452 -6.88 15.05 26.61
N ALA A 453 -7.23 15.37 25.37
CA ALA A 453 -6.31 15.98 24.42
C ALA A 453 -6.74 17.42 24.13
N TRP A 454 -5.78 18.33 24.19
CA TRP A 454 -5.95 19.76 23.92
C TRP A 454 -5.32 20.09 22.58
N ARG A 455 -5.96 20.97 21.82
CA ARG A 455 -5.40 21.52 20.58
C ARG A 455 -5.51 23.02 20.64
N PHE A 456 -4.41 23.69 20.38
CA PHE A 456 -4.37 25.13 20.25
C PHE A 456 -4.07 25.51 18.81
N GLY A 457 -4.78 26.49 18.28
CA GLY A 457 -4.57 26.98 16.92
C GLY A 457 -4.74 28.49 16.88
N ILE A 458 -3.95 29.13 16.02
CA ILE A 458 -4.11 30.57 15.71
C ILE A 458 -4.38 30.68 14.21
N GLY A 459 -5.41 31.43 13.84
CA GLY A 459 -5.74 31.77 12.47
C GLY A 459 -5.66 33.29 12.26
N PHE A 460 -4.85 33.75 11.31
CA PHE A 460 -4.72 35.17 11.01
C PHE A 460 -5.81 35.65 10.05
N HIS A 461 -6.33 36.86 10.28
CA HIS A 461 -7.29 37.52 9.40
C HIS A 461 -6.51 38.23 8.28
N ASP A 462 -6.16 37.51 7.21
CA ASP A 462 -5.79 38.18 5.95
C ASP A 462 -7.06 38.75 5.30
N ASP A 463 -6.93 39.88 4.59
CA ASP A 463 -8.00 40.59 3.84
C ASP A 463 -8.73 39.73 2.77
N ALA A 464 -8.45 38.43 2.68
CA ALA A 464 -9.07 37.48 1.77
C ALA A 464 -9.81 36.37 2.55
N GLU A 465 -10.98 36.69 3.11
CA GLU A 465 -12.15 35.87 3.48
C GLU A 465 -12.00 34.44 4.08
N ARG A 466 -10.80 33.88 4.33
CA ARG A 466 -10.60 32.59 4.98
C ARG A 466 -9.31 32.57 5.81
N PRO A 467 -9.39 32.38 7.14
CA PRO A 467 -8.21 32.24 7.98
C PRO A 467 -7.40 31.00 7.60
N ARG A 468 -6.09 31.16 7.38
CA ARG A 468 -5.14 30.05 7.33
C ARG A 468 -4.81 29.65 8.76
N TRP A 469 -5.05 28.40 9.12
CA TRP A 469 -4.80 27.86 10.45
C TRP A 469 -3.39 27.26 10.52
N SER A 470 -2.57 27.70 11.48
CA SER A 470 -1.46 26.88 11.98
C SER A 470 -1.92 26.24 13.29
N ILE A 471 -2.14 24.93 13.27
CA ILE A 471 -2.52 24.16 14.46
C ILE A 471 -1.27 23.42 14.91
N GLU A 472 -0.73 23.78 16.07
CA GLU A 472 0.19 22.91 16.79
C GLU A 472 -0.64 22.00 17.68
N GLN A 473 -0.58 20.69 17.43
CA GLN A 473 -1.19 19.70 18.30
C GLN A 473 -0.23 19.45 19.47
N VAL A 474 -0.60 19.96 20.64
CA VAL A 474 0.09 19.63 21.90
C VAL A 474 -0.71 18.54 22.59
N ASP A 475 -0.34 17.28 22.35
CA ASP A 475 -0.95 16.14 23.03
C ASP A 475 -0.48 16.10 24.49
N VAL A 476 -1.25 16.73 25.38
CA VAL A 476 -1.05 16.58 26.83
C VAL A 476 -1.86 15.38 27.31
N ALA A 477 -1.28 14.19 27.25
CA ALA A 477 -1.86 13.02 27.92
C ALA A 477 -1.77 13.21 29.43
N VAL A 478 -2.88 13.67 30.04
CA VAL A 478 -3.02 13.66 31.50
C VAL A 478 -3.62 12.32 31.86
N ASP A 479 -2.76 11.37 32.21
CA ASP A 479 -3.21 10.12 32.81
C ASP A 479 -3.68 10.46 34.24
N LEU A 480 -4.98 10.69 34.40
CA LEU A 480 -5.61 10.85 35.72
C LEU A 480 -5.69 9.47 36.39
N ALA A 481 -4.53 8.87 36.63
CA ALA A 481 -4.37 7.78 37.57
C ALA A 481 -4.55 8.38 38.99
N LEU A 482 -5.81 8.62 39.37
CA LEU A 482 -6.18 8.64 40.78
C LEU A 482 -5.85 7.26 41.32
N THR A 483 -4.69 7.17 41.94
CA THR A 483 -4.16 5.98 42.60
C THR A 483 -5.17 5.45 43.62
N SER A 484 -5.89 4.39 43.28
CA SER A 484 -6.07 3.33 44.27
C SER A 484 -4.83 2.45 44.19
N SER A 485 -4.09 2.38 45.28
CA SER A 485 -2.91 1.54 45.51
C SER A 485 -3.14 0.09 45.03
N ASP A 486 -2.15 -0.64 44.51
CA ASP A 486 -1.06 -1.21 45.31
C ASP A 486 0.21 -1.65 44.53
N ASP A 487 0.36 -1.45 43.22
CA ASP A 487 1.54 -1.98 42.49
C ASP A 487 2.51 -0.88 42.03
N ALA A 488 3.42 -0.50 42.93
CA ALA A 488 4.58 0.33 42.64
C ALA A 488 5.84 -0.54 42.48
N ASP A 489 6.07 -1.09 41.29
CA ASP A 489 7.36 -1.68 40.91
C ASP A 489 7.63 -1.55 39.40
N SER A 490 7.62 -0.31 38.88
CA SER A 490 8.27 -0.02 37.59
C SER A 490 9.08 1.28 37.63
N TYR A 491 10.24 1.20 36.97
CA TYR A 491 11.35 2.16 36.93
C TYR A 491 10.98 3.56 36.38
N VAL A 492 9.73 3.79 35.98
CA VAL A 492 9.17 5.09 35.56
C VAL A 492 8.71 5.93 36.78
N GLY A 493 8.46 5.30 37.92
CA GLY A 493 8.03 5.98 39.16
C GLY A 493 9.10 6.89 39.79
N HIS A 494 10.39 6.69 39.50
CA HIS A 494 11.48 7.45 40.13
C HIS A 494 11.71 8.83 39.47
N GLU A 495 11.51 8.95 38.15
CA GLU A 495 11.58 10.26 37.47
C GLU A 495 10.35 11.13 37.73
N LEU A 496 9.17 10.51 37.82
CA LEU A 496 7.94 11.20 38.23
C LEU A 496 8.00 11.59 39.71
N ALA A 497 8.58 10.77 40.60
CA ALA A 497 8.78 11.14 42.01
C ALA A 497 9.74 12.34 42.16
N MET A 498 10.82 12.43 41.37
CA MET A 498 11.73 13.59 41.40
C MET A 498 11.07 14.89 40.89
N LEU A 499 10.18 14.81 39.90
CA LEU A 499 9.40 15.95 39.41
C LEU A 499 8.32 16.36 40.42
N THR A 500 7.71 15.39 41.09
CA THR A 500 6.72 15.62 42.16
C THR A 500 7.39 16.18 43.43
N GLU A 501 8.63 15.79 43.73
CA GLU A 501 9.40 16.28 44.88
C GLU A 501 9.86 17.74 44.71
N ARG A 502 10.07 18.20 43.46
CA ARG A 502 10.28 19.63 43.16
C ARG A 502 9.01 20.46 43.33
N SER A 503 7.85 19.91 42.99
CA SER A 503 6.54 20.53 43.23
C SER A 503 6.14 20.50 44.71
N ALA A 504 6.54 19.45 45.45
CA ALA A 504 6.20 19.25 46.86
C ALA A 504 6.92 20.19 47.85
N ARG A 505 7.92 20.98 47.41
CA ARG A 505 8.55 22.01 48.26
C ARG A 505 7.74 23.31 48.40
N ARG A 506 6.56 23.41 47.76
CA ARG A 506 5.53 24.40 48.09
C ARG A 506 4.29 23.68 48.60
N SER A 507 4.20 23.58 49.92
CA SER A 507 3.17 22.88 50.68
C SER A 507 1.76 23.42 50.43
N VAL A 508 0.81 22.55 50.04
CA VAL A 508 -0.54 22.50 50.61
C VAL A 508 -0.91 21.02 50.84
N ARG A 509 -1.20 20.66 52.09
CA ARG A 509 -1.72 19.34 52.50
C ARG A 509 -3.23 19.43 52.66
N GLY A 510 -3.98 18.51 52.03
CA GLY A 510 -5.30 18.09 52.48
C GLY A 510 -6.41 18.10 51.43
N SER A 511 -6.99 16.91 51.20
CA SER A 511 -8.22 16.53 50.48
C SER A 511 -8.28 16.75 48.95
N ASP A 512 -8.72 15.71 48.23
CA ASP A 512 -9.55 15.81 47.01
C ASP A 512 -9.10 16.79 45.91
N ASP A 513 -7.80 16.78 45.59
CA ASP A 513 -7.20 17.87 44.82
C ASP A 513 -7.29 17.69 43.29
N GLN A 514 -8.52 17.63 42.76
CA GLN A 514 -8.81 17.86 41.33
C GLN A 514 -8.40 19.29 40.91
N VAL A 515 -8.33 20.21 41.86
CA VAL A 515 -7.87 21.60 41.68
C VAL A 515 -6.36 21.64 41.47
N GLY A 516 -5.57 20.82 42.17
CA GLY A 516 -4.11 20.73 42.05
C GLY A 516 -3.62 20.20 40.70
N VAL A 517 -4.36 19.28 40.05
CA VAL A 517 -4.04 18.85 38.66
C VAL A 517 -4.37 19.95 37.65
N LEU A 518 -5.46 20.69 37.87
CA LEU A 518 -5.86 21.86 37.07
C LEU A 518 -4.87 23.03 37.26
N GLU A 519 -4.38 23.26 38.48
CA GLU A 519 -3.31 24.20 38.79
C GLU A 519 -1.99 23.76 38.17
N ALA A 520 -1.61 22.48 38.21
CA ALA A 520 -0.40 21.99 37.53
C ALA A 520 -0.48 22.14 36.00
N LEU A 521 -1.66 21.98 35.39
CA LEU A 521 -1.92 22.21 33.97
C LEU A 521 -1.91 23.70 33.61
N LEU A 522 -2.44 24.56 34.48
CA LEU A 522 -2.44 26.01 34.30
C LEU A 522 -1.07 26.65 34.57
N ILE A 523 -0.33 26.14 35.55
CA ILE A 523 1.09 26.43 35.76
C ILE A 523 1.88 25.97 34.55
N ARG A 524 1.48 24.90 33.83
CA ARG A 524 2.06 24.56 32.52
C ARG A 524 1.67 25.57 31.44
N PHE A 525 0.48 26.16 31.45
CA PHE A 525 0.12 27.28 30.56
C PHE A 525 0.90 28.57 30.88
N GLU A 526 1.15 28.85 32.15
CA GLU A 526 2.00 29.97 32.57
C GLU A 526 3.50 29.69 32.30
N ALA A 527 3.98 28.46 32.49
CA ALA A 527 5.37 28.03 32.32
C ALA A 527 5.75 27.72 30.86
N VAL A 528 4.78 27.39 29.99
CA VAL A 528 4.95 27.37 28.53
C VAL A 528 4.97 28.80 27.97
N GLY A 529 4.73 29.82 28.81
CA GLY A 529 4.92 31.21 28.47
C GLY A 529 3.99 31.64 27.35
N LEU A 530 2.74 31.92 27.67
CA LEU A 530 2.04 32.97 26.94
C LEU A 530 2.32 34.27 27.71
N PRO A 531 3.30 35.08 27.29
CA PRO A 531 3.49 36.36 27.94
C PRO A 531 2.23 37.18 27.69
N ALA A 532 1.77 37.91 28.70
CA ALA A 532 0.79 38.96 28.48
C ALA A 532 1.25 39.81 27.28
N LEU A 533 0.48 39.77 26.19
CA LEU A 533 0.82 40.33 24.87
C LEU A 533 1.14 41.85 24.91
N GLU A 534 0.89 42.52 26.02
CA GLU A 534 1.35 43.90 26.25
C GLU A 534 2.87 44.05 26.25
N ARG A 535 3.63 42.99 26.59
CA ARG A 535 5.10 43.02 26.65
C ARG A 535 5.82 42.70 25.33
N TRP A 536 5.07 42.32 24.29
CA TRP A 536 5.61 41.97 22.95
C TRP A 536 5.96 43.20 22.08
N ARG A 537 5.99 44.40 22.67
CA ARG A 537 6.30 45.65 21.96
C ARG A 537 7.78 46.04 21.97
N ASP A 538 8.61 45.39 22.79
CA ASP A 538 10.07 45.64 22.84
C ASP A 538 10.86 44.35 22.53
N PRO A 539 11.40 44.20 21.31
CA PRO A 539 12.16 43.02 20.88
C PRO A 539 13.46 42.79 21.66
N GLY A 540 14.04 43.83 22.29
CA GLY A 540 15.34 43.74 22.96
C GLY A 540 15.27 42.95 24.27
N ALA A 541 14.23 43.16 25.06
CA ALA A 541 14.02 42.45 26.33
C ALA A 541 13.76 40.95 26.15
N LEU A 542 13.17 40.56 25.00
CA LEU A 542 12.82 39.17 24.70
C LEU A 542 14.05 38.32 24.32
N ALA A 543 15.07 38.94 23.71
CA ALA A 543 16.29 38.25 23.29
C ALA A 543 17.16 37.85 24.48
N ASP A 544 17.27 38.73 25.49
CA ASP A 544 18.10 38.51 26.68
C ASP A 544 17.52 37.42 27.61
N GLU A 545 16.19 37.27 27.64
CA GLU A 545 15.49 36.30 28.50
C GLU A 545 15.48 34.87 27.89
N LEU A 546 15.37 34.77 26.56
CA LEU A 546 15.36 33.48 25.85
C LEU A 546 16.73 32.79 25.80
N GLU A 547 17.82 33.53 26.02
CA GLU A 547 19.16 32.96 26.16
C GLU A 547 19.36 32.22 27.49
N GLN A 548 18.54 32.48 28.52
CA GLN A 548 18.85 32.03 29.89
C GLN A 548 18.05 30.81 30.37
N ASP A 549 16.82 30.53 29.90
CA ASP A 549 15.95 29.53 30.57
C ASP A 549 15.09 28.58 29.72
N VAL A 550 15.25 28.50 28.38
CA VAL A 550 14.39 27.63 27.53
C VAL A 550 15.21 26.61 26.73
N PRO A 551 14.82 25.30 26.68
CA PRO A 551 15.49 24.31 25.85
C PRO A 551 15.56 24.74 24.38
N PHE A 552 16.81 24.77 23.89
CA PHE A 552 17.35 25.42 22.68
C PHE A 552 16.62 25.17 21.32
N HIS A 553 15.63 24.29 21.28
CA HIS A 553 14.94 23.87 20.04
C HIS A 553 13.50 24.37 19.88
N HIS A 554 12.79 24.69 20.97
CA HIS A 554 11.38 25.08 20.89
C HIS A 554 11.18 26.60 20.74
N GLY A 555 12.01 27.43 21.41
CA GLY A 555 11.90 28.90 21.31
C GLY A 555 12.29 29.48 19.94
N ARG A 556 13.22 28.83 19.23
CA ARG A 556 13.72 29.30 17.92
C ARG A 556 12.73 29.11 16.76
N LEU A 557 11.90 28.07 16.82
CA LEU A 557 10.87 27.83 15.81
C LEU A 557 9.74 28.87 15.90
N LEU A 558 9.36 29.21 17.13
CA LEU A 558 8.36 30.25 17.42
C LEU A 558 8.85 31.65 17.01
N LEU A 559 10.12 31.99 17.24
CA LEU A 559 10.69 33.27 16.81
C LEU A 559 10.76 33.41 15.28
N GLY A 560 11.05 32.32 14.55
CA GLY A 560 11.10 32.31 13.09
C GLY A 560 9.72 32.39 12.41
N LEU A 561 8.66 32.06 13.15
CA LEU A 561 7.27 32.07 12.66
C LEU A 561 6.51 33.34 13.07
N ALA A 562 6.95 34.05 14.13
CA ALA A 562 6.29 35.25 14.64
C ALA A 562 6.71 36.57 13.98
N MET A 563 7.69 36.58 13.06
CA MET A 563 8.23 37.83 12.47
C MET A 563 7.57 38.14 11.11
N PRO A 564 6.82 39.27 10.98
CA PRO A 564 5.96 39.50 9.82
C PRO A 564 6.67 40.06 8.59
N ASN A 565 7.94 40.50 8.68
CA ASN A 565 8.63 41.19 7.59
C ASN A 565 9.73 40.37 6.91
N GLY A 566 9.73 40.37 5.57
CA GLY A 566 10.55 39.49 4.73
C GLY A 566 12.08 39.68 4.81
N ALA A 567 12.57 40.85 5.22
CA ALA A 567 14.01 41.10 5.34
C ALA A 567 14.63 40.38 6.55
N GLU A 568 13.93 40.37 7.68
CA GLU A 568 14.42 39.77 8.93
C GLU A 568 14.29 38.25 8.92
N ARG A 569 13.24 37.72 8.28
CA ARG A 569 13.10 36.28 8.03
C ARG A 569 14.25 35.74 7.19
N THR A 570 14.73 36.52 6.23
CA THR A 570 15.86 36.14 5.36
C THR A 570 17.18 36.13 6.13
N ALA A 571 17.42 37.12 7.01
CA ALA A 571 18.60 37.15 7.88
C ALA A 571 18.63 35.97 8.87
N THR A 572 17.50 35.64 9.49
CA THR A 572 17.40 34.50 10.43
C THR A 572 17.56 33.16 9.71
N THR A 573 17.01 33.01 8.50
CA THR A 573 17.17 31.79 7.69
C THR A 573 18.61 31.63 7.19
N ALA A 574 19.28 32.73 6.82
CA ALA A 574 20.69 32.72 6.40
C ALA A 574 21.62 32.36 7.57
N TRP A 575 21.36 32.88 8.76
CA TRP A 575 22.12 32.54 9.96
C TRP A 575 21.89 31.10 10.41
N LEU A 576 20.64 30.59 10.40
CA LEU A 576 20.34 29.19 10.72
C LEU A 576 21.05 28.20 9.77
N ARG A 577 21.26 28.58 8.50
CA ARG A 577 22.04 27.79 7.53
C ARG A 577 23.55 27.85 7.74
N SER A 578 24.06 28.85 8.46
CA SER A 578 25.50 28.96 8.76
C SER A 578 25.94 28.19 10.01
N VAL A 579 24.99 27.70 10.81
CA VAL A 579 25.25 26.96 12.06
C VAL A 579 24.88 25.46 11.91
N SER A 580 24.49 25.05 10.70
CA SER A 580 24.29 23.66 10.26
C SER A 580 25.36 23.28 9.24
#